data_AF-A0AAC8VIH5-F1
#
_entry.id   AF-A0AAC8VIH5-F1
#
_cell.length_a   1.000
_cell.length_b   1.000
_cell.length_c   1.000
_cell.angle_alpha   90.00
_cell.angle_beta   90.00
_cell.angle_gamma   90.00
#
_symmetry.space_group_name_H-M   'P 1'
#
loop_
_entity.id
_entity.type
_entity.pdbx_description
1 polymer ?
#
loop_
_entity_poly.entity_id
_entity_poly.type
_entity_poly.pdbx_seq_one_letter_code
_entity_poly.pdbx_strand_id
1 'polypeptide(L)'
;MWRFSIVNLLRTAYKTGKLVIPHQYQNHITDLTSFNRFINPEYNKLWHVHFAKAQPSHHQNVDYLGRYLKRPPLSNSRLLHYDGKEVIFRYIDRKTGKQEKHTSTTF
;
A
#
# COMPACT_ATOMS: atom_id res chain seq x y z
N MET A 1 9.44 2.48 -5.10
CA MET A 1 8.02 2.81 -5.36
C MET A 1 7.33 1.63 -6.04
N TRP A 2 6.33 1.04 -5.40
CA TRP A 2 5.70 -0.24 -5.78
C TRP A 2 5.20 -0.30 -7.25
N ARG A 3 4.64 0.81 -7.77
CA ARG A 3 4.14 0.86 -9.15
C ARG A 3 5.21 0.59 -10.19
N PHE A 4 6.39 1.20 -10.03
CA PHE A 4 7.51 0.95 -10.95
C PHE A 4 7.95 -0.50 -10.90
N SER A 5 7.97 -1.10 -9.71
CA SER A 5 8.27 -2.53 -9.54
C SER A 5 7.26 -3.41 -10.27
N ILE A 6 5.95 -3.11 -10.19
CA ILE A 6 4.91 -3.86 -10.92
C ILE A 6 5.04 -3.69 -12.44
N VAL A 7 5.19 -2.45 -12.93
CA VAL A 7 5.36 -2.23 -14.38
C VAL A 7 6.60 -2.94 -14.92
N ASN A 8 7.71 -2.90 -14.18
CA ASN A 8 8.93 -3.61 -14.56
C ASN A 8 8.75 -5.13 -14.51
N LEU A 9 8.09 -5.64 -13.47
CA LEU A 9 7.74 -7.06 -13.38
C LEU A 9 6.95 -7.51 -14.61
N LEU A 10 5.92 -6.76 -14.99
CA LEU A 10 5.07 -7.08 -16.14
C LEU A 10 5.84 -7.00 -17.46
N ARG A 11 6.69 -5.98 -17.66
CA ARG A 11 7.57 -5.89 -18.84
C ARG A 11 8.54 -7.07 -18.93
N THR A 12 9.12 -7.47 -17.81
CA THR A 12 10.03 -8.63 -17.75
C THR A 12 9.29 -9.92 -18.03
N ALA A 13 8.11 -10.12 -17.43
CA ALA A 13 7.28 -11.30 -17.66
C ALA A 13 6.86 -11.40 -19.14
N TYR A 14 6.51 -10.28 -19.79
CA TYR A 14 6.21 -10.24 -21.21
C TYR A 14 7.43 -10.60 -22.07
N LYS A 15 8.59 -9.97 -21.83
CA LYS A 15 9.84 -10.25 -22.56
C LYS A 15 10.31 -11.69 -22.43
N THR A 16 10.06 -12.33 -21.28
CA THR A 16 10.45 -13.71 -21.00
C THR A 16 9.39 -14.74 -21.41
N GLY A 17 8.29 -14.31 -22.03
CA GLY A 17 7.20 -15.20 -22.46
C GLY A 17 6.40 -15.83 -21.32
N LYS A 18 6.58 -15.36 -20.08
CA LYS A 18 5.87 -15.86 -18.88
C LYS A 18 4.50 -15.22 -18.68
N LEU A 19 4.22 -14.13 -19.40
CA LEU A 19 2.97 -13.40 -19.30
C LEU A 19 1.98 -13.89 -20.35
N VAL A 20 0.87 -14.49 -19.92
CA VAL A 20 -0.24 -14.87 -20.80
C VAL A 20 -1.16 -13.67 -21.01
N ILE A 21 -1.33 -13.25 -22.26
CA ILE A 21 -2.26 -12.18 -22.62
C ILE A 21 -3.66 -12.76 -22.82
N PRO A 22 -4.70 -12.25 -22.13
CA PRO A 22 -6.07 -12.70 -22.31
C PRO A 22 -6.54 -12.57 -23.76
N HIS A 23 -7.38 -13.51 -24.23
CA HIS A 23 -7.81 -13.59 -25.63
C HIS A 23 -8.37 -12.27 -26.19
N GLN A 24 -9.15 -11.54 -25.38
CA GLN A 24 -9.72 -10.24 -25.75
C GLN A 24 -8.67 -9.15 -26.10
N TYR A 25 -7.41 -9.33 -25.71
CA TYR A 25 -6.33 -8.37 -25.95
C TYR A 25 -5.28 -8.86 -26.95
N GLN A 26 -5.36 -10.12 -27.42
CA GLN A 26 -4.35 -10.70 -28.32
C GLN A 26 -4.25 -9.96 -29.67
N ASN A 27 -5.36 -9.40 -30.16
CA ASN A 27 -5.37 -8.60 -31.38
C ASN A 27 -4.77 -7.20 -31.20
N HIS A 28 -4.67 -6.71 -29.96
CA HIS A 28 -4.19 -5.36 -29.65
C HIS A 28 -2.76 -5.33 -29.10
N ILE A 29 -2.32 -6.44 -28.50
CA ILE A 29 -1.00 -6.61 -27.91
C ILE A 29 -0.31 -7.76 -28.64
N THR A 30 0.39 -7.40 -29.72
CA THR A 30 1.03 -8.35 -30.64
C THR A 30 2.55 -8.39 -30.48
N ASP A 31 3.15 -7.34 -29.90
CA ASP A 31 4.58 -7.17 -29.78
C ASP A 31 4.94 -6.35 -28.53
N LEU A 32 6.24 -6.16 -28.28
CA LEU A 32 6.71 -5.39 -27.14
C LEU A 32 6.31 -3.90 -27.24
N THR A 33 6.14 -3.38 -28.46
CA THR A 33 5.78 -1.97 -28.70
C THR A 33 4.33 -1.69 -28.29
N SER A 34 3.41 -2.53 -28.74
CA SER A 34 1.99 -2.51 -28.37
C SER A 34 1.78 -2.79 -26.89
N PHE A 35 2.54 -3.74 -26.31
CA PHE A 35 2.53 -3.96 -24.86
C PHE A 35 2.99 -2.73 -24.08
N ASN A 36 4.09 -2.10 -24.50
CA ASN A 36 4.57 -0.88 -23.86
C ASN A 36 3.55 0.26 -24.02
N ARG A 37 2.94 0.41 -25.19
CA ARG A 37 1.87 1.40 -25.41
C ARG A 37 0.71 1.19 -24.43
N PHE A 38 0.34 -0.05 -24.16
CA PHE A 38 -0.72 -0.41 -23.20
C PHE A 38 -0.35 -0.07 -21.75
N ILE A 39 0.89 -0.35 -21.31
CA ILE A 39 1.28 -0.20 -19.89
C ILE A 39 1.86 1.18 -19.54
N ASN A 40 2.35 1.94 -20.52
CA ASN A 40 2.95 3.25 -20.32
C ASN A 40 2.02 4.27 -19.64
N PRO A 41 0.70 4.32 -19.90
CA PRO A 41 -0.22 5.17 -19.15
C PRO A 41 -0.13 4.91 -17.64
N GLU A 42 -0.10 3.65 -17.20
CA GLU A 42 0.05 3.30 -15.78
C GLU A 42 1.41 3.74 -15.23
N TYR A 43 2.47 3.60 -16.02
CA TYR A 43 3.81 4.09 -15.64
C TYR A 43 3.83 5.62 -15.47
N ASN A 44 3.13 6.35 -16.33
CA ASN A 44 3.16 7.82 -16.42
C ASN A 44 2.12 8.52 -15.53
N LYS A 45 1.19 7.79 -14.91
CA LYS A 45 0.21 8.39 -13.99
C LYS A 45 0.91 9.24 -12.93
N LEU A 46 0.48 10.49 -12.78
CA LEU A 46 0.98 11.33 -11.70
C LEU A 46 0.41 10.83 -10.37
N TRP A 47 1.21 10.95 -9.31
CA TRP A 47 0.72 10.75 -7.96
C TRP A 47 -0.13 11.96 -7.59
N HIS A 48 -1.44 11.80 -7.58
CA HIS A 48 -2.34 12.78 -6.97
C HIS A 48 -2.20 12.67 -5.45
N VAL A 49 -1.18 13.32 -4.91
CA VAL A 49 -1.03 13.47 -3.46
C VAL A 49 -2.00 14.56 -3.03
N HIS A 50 -3.00 14.21 -2.23
CA HIS A 50 -3.85 15.20 -1.59
C HIS A 50 -3.02 15.95 -0.55
N PHE A 51 -2.61 17.17 -0.90
CA PHE A 51 -2.07 18.11 0.07
C PHE A 51 -3.23 18.84 0.74
N ALA A 52 -3.38 18.64 2.04
CA ALA A 52 -4.28 19.46 2.83
C ALA A 52 -3.83 20.93 2.75
N LYS A 53 -4.79 21.86 2.90
CA LYS A 53 -4.51 23.30 2.92
C LYS A 53 -3.44 23.60 3.97
N ALA A 54 -2.50 24.48 3.63
CA ALA A 54 -1.44 24.90 4.54
C ALA A 54 -2.05 25.39 5.85
N GLN A 55 -1.59 24.82 6.97
CA GLN A 55 -2.02 25.25 8.29
C GLN A 55 -1.33 26.58 8.64
N PRO A 56 -2.01 27.54 9.28
CA PRO A 56 -1.42 28.82 9.66
C PRO A 56 -0.21 28.70 10.60
N SER A 57 -0.11 27.61 11.36
CA SER A 57 0.98 27.37 12.30
C SER A 57 1.65 26.02 12.05
N HIS A 58 2.97 26.03 11.84
CA HIS A 58 3.76 24.81 11.68
C HIS A 58 3.89 24.02 12.99
N HIS A 59 3.67 24.65 14.14
CA HIS A 59 3.79 23.98 15.45
C HIS A 59 2.87 22.79 15.59
N GLN A 60 1.63 22.89 15.07
CA GLN A 60 0.67 21.77 15.11
C GLN A 60 1.15 20.58 14.27
N ASN A 61 1.74 20.84 13.10
CA ASN A 61 2.28 19.78 12.25
C ASN A 61 3.48 19.10 12.89
N VAL A 62 4.39 19.89 13.48
CA VAL A 62 5.59 19.37 14.17
C VAL A 62 5.20 18.58 15.42
N ASP A 63 4.26 19.08 16.23
CA ASP A 63 3.75 18.37 17.42
C ASP A 63 3.01 17.07 17.04
N TYR A 64 2.21 17.09 15.98
CA TYR A 64 1.57 15.88 15.44
C TYR A 64 2.61 14.83 15.00
N LEU A 65 3.61 15.25 14.22
CA LEU A 65 4.70 14.36 13.78
C LEU A 65 5.50 13.83 14.98
N GLY A 66 5.83 14.67 15.94
CA GLY A 66 6.55 14.27 17.15
C GLY A 66 5.77 13.24 17.97
N ARG A 67 4.46 13.43 18.15
CA ARG A 67 3.59 12.44 18.79
C ARG A 67 3.54 11.13 18.01
N TYR A 68 3.52 11.19 16.68
CA TYR A 68 3.47 10.01 15.84
C TYR A 68 4.78 9.22 15.89
N LEU A 69 5.93 9.90 15.81
CA LEU A 69 7.25 9.28 15.88
C LEU A 69 7.56 8.70 17.26
N LYS A 70 7.11 9.36 18.34
CA LYS A 70 7.35 8.90 19.72
C LYS A 70 6.44 7.73 20.12
N ARG A 71 5.24 7.61 19.52
CA ARG A 71 4.26 6.60 19.93
C ARG A 71 4.59 5.24 19.32
N PRO A 72 4.51 4.15 20.09
CA PRO A 72 4.57 2.82 19.51
C PRO A 72 3.40 2.63 18.51
N PRO A 73 3.57 1.81 17.45
CA PRO A 73 2.51 1.52 16.48
C PRO A 73 1.20 1.04 17.10
N LEU A 74 1.29 0.42 18.28
CA LEU A 74 0.18 0.00 19.11
C LEU A 74 0.38 0.53 20.54
N SER A 75 -0.63 1.17 21.13
CA SER A 75 -0.57 1.59 22.53
C SER A 75 -0.66 0.37 23.46
N ASN A 76 0.14 0.34 24.54
CA ASN A 76 0.13 -0.77 25.51
C ASN A 76 -1.27 -1.06 26.09
N SER A 77 -2.13 -0.05 26.27
CA SER A 77 -3.53 -0.23 26.73
C SER A 77 -4.42 -1.07 25.80
N ARG A 78 -3.99 -1.25 24.55
CA ARG A 78 -4.67 -2.08 23.54
C ARG A 78 -4.10 -3.49 23.51
N LEU A 79 -2.90 -3.73 24.00
CA LEU A 79 -2.32 -5.07 24.08
C LEU A 79 -3.05 -5.87 25.17
N LEU A 80 -3.60 -7.02 24.79
CA LEU A 80 -4.32 -7.93 25.69
C LEU A 80 -3.44 -9.09 26.15
N HIS A 81 -2.60 -9.61 25.26
CA HIS A 81 -1.72 -10.75 25.53
C HIS A 81 -0.53 -10.74 24.58
N TYR A 82 0.62 -11.20 25.08
CA TYR A 82 1.81 -11.49 24.30
C TYR A 82 2.66 -12.55 25.02
N ASP A 83 3.01 -13.63 24.34
CA ASP A 83 3.87 -14.71 24.87
C ASP A 83 5.08 -15.00 23.97
N GLY A 84 5.34 -14.17 22.96
CA GLY A 84 6.38 -14.39 21.95
C GLY A 84 5.93 -15.16 20.72
N LYS A 85 4.84 -15.93 20.78
CA LYS A 85 4.27 -16.68 19.66
C LYS A 85 2.94 -16.09 19.21
N GLU A 86 2.14 -15.60 20.14
CA GLU A 86 0.84 -14.99 19.91
C GLU A 86 0.84 -13.55 20.41
N VAL A 87 0.22 -12.66 19.63
CA VAL A 87 -0.09 -11.28 20.03
C VAL A 87 -1.60 -11.10 19.91
N ILE A 88 -2.21 -10.64 21.00
CA ILE A 88 -3.63 -10.29 21.02
C ILE A 88 -3.77 -8.81 21.37
N PHE A 89 -4.53 -8.05 20.58
CA PHE A 89 -4.82 -6.66 20.89
C PHE A 89 -6.22 -6.20 20.49
N ARG A 90 -6.66 -5.08 21.07
CA ARG A 90 -7.90 -4.39 20.72
C ARG A 90 -7.66 -3.31 19.68
N TYR A 91 -8.58 -3.17 18.75
CA TYR A 91 -8.58 -2.09 17.78
C TYR A 91 -10.00 -1.57 17.55
N ILE A 92 -10.13 -0.38 16.96
CA ILE A 92 -11.42 0.14 16.51
C ILE A 92 -11.52 -0.17 15.02
N ASP A 93 -12.51 -0.96 14.63
CA ASP A 93 -12.81 -1.15 13.21
C ASP A 93 -13.30 0.19 12.64
N ARG A 94 -12.59 0.72 11.64
CA ARG A 94 -12.92 2.00 11.01
C ARG A 94 -14.21 1.94 10.19
N LYS A 95 -14.67 0.76 9.78
CA LYS A 95 -15.91 0.60 9.02
C LYS A 95 -17.14 0.65 9.93
N THR A 96 -17.09 -0.07 11.05
CA THR A 96 -18.23 -0.19 11.98
C THR A 96 -18.15 0.76 13.17
N GLY A 97 -16.97 1.34 13.44
CA GLY A 97 -16.70 2.16 14.62
C GLY A 97 -16.61 1.37 15.93
N LYS A 98 -16.73 0.04 15.88
CA LYS A 98 -16.78 -0.82 17.07
C LYS A 98 -15.39 -1.24 17.51
N GLN A 99 -15.25 -1.48 18.82
CA GLN A 99 -14.03 -2.05 19.37
C GLN A 99 -14.02 -3.57 19.18
N GLU A 100 -12.98 -4.07 18.54
CA GLU A 100 -12.79 -5.48 18.22
C GLU A 100 -11.45 -6.00 18.76
N LYS A 101 -11.30 -7.32 18.74
CA LYS A 101 -10.09 -8.05 19.17
C LYS A 101 -9.45 -8.69 17.94
N HIS A 102 -8.14 -8.53 17.80
CA HIS A 102 -7.34 -9.19 16.77
C HIS A 102 -6.32 -10.12 17.45
N THR A 103 -6.16 -11.32 16.89
CA THR A 103 -5.15 -12.30 17.28
C THR A 103 -4.24 -12.55 16.09
N SER A 104 -2.94 -12.41 16.28
CA SER A 104 -1.92 -12.70 15.28
C SER A 104 -0.93 -13.69 15.86
N THR A 105 -0.62 -14.75 15.11
CA THR A 105 0.45 -15.70 15.45
C THR A 105 1.69 -15.34 14.65
N THR A 106 2.84 -15.27 15.32
CA THR A 106 4.14 -15.10 14.68
C THR A 106 4.60 -16.46 14.18
N PHE A 107 4.96 -16.57 12.89
CA PHE A 107 5.48 -17.80 12.28
C PHE A 107 6.88 -18.14 12.79
#